data_AF-A0A5P6VRG3-F1
#
_entry.id   AF-A0A5P6VRG3-F1
#
_cell.length_a   1.000
_cell.length_b   1.000
_cell.length_c   1.000
_cell.angle_alpha   90.00
_cell.angle_beta   90.00
_cell.angle_gamma   90.00
#
_symmetry.space_group_name_H-M   'P 1'
#
loop_
_entity.id
_entity.type
_entity.pdbx_description
1 polymer ?
#
loop_
_entity_poly.entity_id
_entity_poly.type
_entity_poly.pdbx_seq_one_letter_code
_entity_poly.pdbx_strand_id
1 'polypeptide(L)' 'MAKRDSSHTQIQRLGKIRDMNICQACGSTVSPEGHHIINFQYGGNAHIDNIVTLCHNCHKQVHRGNIDIIKF' A
#
# COMPACT_ATOMS: atom_id res chain seq x y z
N MET A 1 2.75 11.19 -20.14
CA MET A 1 2.56 10.64 -18.78
C MET A 1 1.14 10.94 -18.35
N ALA A 2 0.27 9.93 -18.30
CA ALA A 2 -1.11 10.12 -17.84
C ALA A 2 -1.09 10.75 -16.43
N LYS A 3 -1.85 11.84 -16.23
CA LYS A 3 -1.96 12.48 -14.91
C LYS A 3 -2.38 11.40 -13.91
N ARG A 4 -1.51 11.10 -12.94
CA ARG A 4 -1.87 10.23 -11.82
C ARG A 4 -3.08 10.85 -11.14
N ASP A 5 -4.19 10.13 -11.16
CA ASP A 5 -5.46 10.59 -10.62
C ASP A 5 -5.29 10.93 -9.13
N SER A 6 -5.84 12.07 -8.70
CA SER A 6 -5.70 12.56 -7.32
C SER A 6 -6.22 11.56 -6.28
N SER A 7 -7.13 10.67 -6.68
CA SER A 7 -7.66 9.57 -5.84
C SER A 7 -6.56 8.66 -5.31
N HIS A 8 -5.49 8.41 -6.07
CA HIS A 8 -4.39 7.52 -5.71
C HIS A 8 -3.64 7.97 -4.45
N THR A 9 -3.44 9.28 -4.30
CA THR A 9 -2.76 9.84 -3.11
C THR A 9 -3.68 9.82 -1.89
N GLN A 10 -4.98 10.05 -2.11
CA GLN A 10 -5.99 10.04 -1.06
C GLN A 10 -6.15 8.64 -0.45
N ILE A 11 -6.31 7.60 -1.27
CA ILE A 11 -6.51 6.23 -0.78
C ILE A 11 -5.29 5.68 -0.04
N GLN A 12 -4.06 5.97 -0.52
CA GLN A 12 -2.84 5.60 0.19
C GLN A 12 -2.79 6.26 1.58
N ARG A 13 -3.17 7.53 1.69
CA ARG A 13 -3.23 8.22 2.98
C ARG A 13 -4.27 7.58 3.91
N LEU A 14 -5.45 7.26 3.39
CA LEU A 14 -6.51 6.62 4.18
C LEU A 14 -6.11 5.22 4.67
N GLY A 15 -5.44 4.42 3.83
CA GLY A 15 -4.88 3.14 4.24
C GLY A 15 -3.88 3.26 5.40
N LYS A 16 -3.00 4.28 5.34
CA LYS A 16 -2.07 4.57 6.45
C LYS A 16 -2.76 4.94 7.74
N ILE A 17 -3.83 5.72 7.68
CA ILE A 17 -4.61 6.09 8.87
C ILE A 17 -5.27 4.84 9.48
N ARG A 18 -5.90 3.98 8.66
CA ARG A 18 -6.48 2.71 9.10
C ARG A 18 -5.46 1.83 9.81
N ASP A 19 -4.27 1.72 9.23
CA ASP A 19 -3.18 0.87 9.74
C ASP A 19 -2.35 1.56 10.84
N MET A 20 -2.82 2.71 11.36
CA MET A 20 -2.16 3.48 12.42
C MET A 20 -0.72 3.91 12.09
N ASN A 21 -0.39 4.06 10.81
CA ASN A 21 0.98 4.32 10.31
C ASN A 21 1.99 3.22 10.71
N ILE A 22 1.51 2.00 10.93
CA ILE A 22 2.32 0.83 11.28
C ILE A 22 2.44 -0.08 10.06
N CYS A 23 3.65 -0.52 9.77
CA CYS A 23 3.92 -1.53 8.75
C CYS A 23 3.18 -2.82 9.10
N GLN A 24 2.28 -3.26 8.24
CA GLN A 24 1.50 -4.48 8.46
C GLN A 24 2.29 -5.77 8.21
N ALA A 25 3.52 -5.67 7.68
CA ALA A 25 4.41 -6.83 7.49
C ALA A 25 5.40 -7.04 8.65
N CYS A 26 5.85 -5.96 9.31
CA CYS A 26 6.91 -6.07 10.34
C CYS A 26 6.71 -5.21 11.59
N GLY A 27 5.64 -4.42 11.68
CA GLY A 27 5.34 -3.57 12.83
C GLY A 27 6.13 -2.25 12.90
N SER A 28 7.03 -1.97 11.96
CA SER A 28 7.79 -0.72 11.96
C SER A 28 6.89 0.51 11.74
N THR A 29 7.15 1.58 12.48
CA THR A 29 6.51 2.89 12.33
C THR A 29 7.36 3.89 11.52
N VAL A 30 8.53 3.47 11.04
CA VAL A 30 9.48 4.32 10.32
C VAL A 30 9.15 4.31 8.82
N SER A 31 9.00 5.50 8.24
CA SER A 31 8.72 5.73 6.82
C SER A 31 7.57 4.86 6.26
N PRO A 32 6.33 5.00 6.80
CA PRO A 32 5.17 4.24 6.34
C PRO A 32 4.63 4.77 5.01
N GLU A 33 4.43 3.85 4.08
CA GLU A 33 3.99 4.05 2.70
C GLU A 33 2.74 3.20 2.45
N GLY A 34 1.76 3.73 1.71
CA GLY A 34 0.57 2.97 1.31
C GLY A 34 0.88 2.20 0.03
N HIS A 35 0.81 0.87 0.07
CA HIS A 35 1.05 0.01 -1.07
C HIS A 35 -0.26 -0.57 -1.59
N HIS A 36 -0.45 -0.58 -2.92
CA HIS A 36 -1.63 -1.19 -3.55
C HIS A 36 -1.45 -2.70 -3.63
N ILE A 37 -2.41 -3.47 -3.10
CA ILE A 37 -2.34 -4.94 -3.08
C ILE A 37 -2.60 -5.52 -4.47
N ILE A 38 -3.66 -5.05 -5.12
CA ILE A 38 -4.05 -5.43 -6.48
C ILE A 38 -3.75 -4.25 -7.40
N ASN A 39 -2.94 -4.50 -8.44
CA ASN A 39 -2.62 -3.48 -9.43
C ASN A 39 -3.91 -2.99 -10.10
N PHE A 40 -4.01 -1.66 -10.26
CA PHE A 40 -5.15 -0.98 -10.87
C PHE A 40 -5.58 -1.58 -12.23
N GLN A 41 -4.60 -2.08 -13.00
CA GLN A 41 -4.82 -2.74 -14.29
C GLN A 41 -5.66 -4.03 -14.23
N TYR A 42 -5.82 -4.64 -13.06
CA TYR A 42 -6.64 -5.85 -12.85
C TYR A 42 -7.98 -5.57 -12.17
N GLY A 43 -8.46 -4.32 -12.19
CA GLY A 43 -9.71 -3.95 -11.53
C GLY A 43 -9.56 -3.72 -10.02
N GLY A 44 -8.33 -3.47 -9.56
CA GLY A 44 -8.07 -2.98 -8.20
C GLY A 44 -8.75 -1.64 -8.02
N ASN A 45 -9.99 -1.66 -7.53
CA ASN A 45 -10.78 -0.48 -7.28
C ASN A 45 -9.99 0.48 -6.37
N ALA A 46 -10.19 1.79 -6.54
CA ALA A 46 -9.58 2.82 -5.70
C ALA A 46 -10.23 2.81 -4.30
N HIS A 47 -10.14 1.68 -3.61
CA HIS A 47 -10.69 1.43 -2.29
C HIS A 47 -9.57 1.31 -1.26
N ILE A 48 -9.86 1.77 -0.06
CA ILE A 48 -8.93 1.74 1.08
C ILE A 48 -8.53 0.29 1.42
N ASP A 49 -9.40 -0.67 1.15
CA ASP A 49 -9.15 -2.10 1.39
C ASP A 49 -8.08 -2.68 0.47
N ASN A 50 -7.89 -2.07 -0.71
CA ASN A 50 -6.82 -2.42 -1.63
C ASN A 50 -5.47 -1.76 -1.26
N ILE A 51 -5.38 -1.10 -0.10
CA ILE A 51 -4.13 -0.53 0.41
C ILE A 51 -3.67 -1.33 1.64
N VAL A 52 -2.37 -1.57 1.72
CA VAL A 52 -1.67 -2.03 2.93
C VAL A 52 -0.53 -1.08 3.25
N THR A 53 -0.39 -0.71 4.52
CA THR A 53 0.72 0.14 4.97
C THR A 53 1.97 -0.68 5.18
N LEU A 54 3.06 -0.28 4.53
CA LEU A 54 4.36 -0.92 4.64
C LEU A 54 5.43 0.11 4.97
N CYS A 55 6.43 -0.25 5.75
CA CYS A 55 7.64 0.56 5.83
C CYS A 55 8.38 0.48 4.49
N HIS A 56 9.18 1.50 4.20
CA HIS A 56 9.95 1.60 2.96
C HIS A 56 10.75 0.31 2.61
N ASN A 57 11.29 -0.39 3.61
CA ASN A 57 12.05 -1.62 3.39
C ASN A 57 11.15 -2.78 2.96
N CYS A 58 10.04 -3.02 3.67
CA CYS A 58 9.06 -4.06 3.29
C CYS A 58 8.42 -3.74 1.94
N HIS A 59 8.14 -2.47 1.67
CA HIS A 59 7.56 -2.04 0.41
C HIS A 59 8.44 -2.41 -0.80
N LYS A 60 9.75 -2.18 -0.72
CA LYS A 60 10.69 -2.65 -1.75
C LYS A 60 10.73 -4.16 -1.88
N GLN A 61 10.65 -4.89 -0.77
CA GLN A 61 10.67 -6.35 -0.79
C GLN A 61 9.44 -6.93 -1.47
N VAL A 62 8.27 -6.32 -1.28
CA VAL A 62 7.04 -6.68 -2.03
C VAL A 62 7.24 -6.44 -3.53
N HIS A 63 7.76 -5.28 -3.93
CA HIS A 63 8.06 -5.02 -5.35
C HIS A 63 9.10 -5.97 -5.94
N ARG A 64 9.97 -6.56 -5.11
CA ARG A 64 10.95 -7.57 -5.52
C ARG A 64 10.40 -9.01 -5.54
N GLY A 65 9.18 -9.22 -5.05
CA GLY A 65 8.58 -10.57 -4.91
C GLY A 65 9.11 -11.36 -3.72
N ASN A 66 9.75 -10.71 -2.75
CA ASN A 66 10.30 -11.38 -1.56
C ASN A 66 9.30 -11.46 -0.39
N ILE A 67 8.21 -10.69 -0.46
CA ILE A 67 7.13 -10.67 0.53
C ILE A 67 5.80 -10.71 -0.23
N ASP A 68 4.98 -11.71 0.06
CA ASP A 68 3.60 -11.77 -0.39
C ASP A 68 2.69 -11.02 0.58
N ILE A 69 1.75 -10.25 0.02
CA ILE A 69 0.82 -9.39 0.78
C ILE A 69 -0.64 -9.81 0.58
N ILE A 70 -0.87 -11.10 0.30
CA ILE A 70 -2.21 -11.65 0.14
C ILE A 70 -2.93 -11.52 1.49
N LYS A 71 -3.93 -10.63 1.55
CA LYS A 71 -4.88 -10.58 2.66
C LYS A 71 -5.94 -11.66 2.42
N PHE A 72 -6.06 -12.59 3.38
CA PHE A 72 -7.15 -13.58 3.45
C PHE A 72 -8.36 -12.99 4.16
#